data_AF-A0A5P1E098-F1
#
_entry.id   AF-A0A5P1E098-F1
#
_cell.length_a   1.000
_cell.length_b   1.000
_cell.length_c   1.000
_cell.angle_alpha   90.00
_cell.angle_beta   90.00
_cell.angle_gamma   90.00
#
_symmetry.space_group_name_H-M   'P 1'
#
loop_
_entity.id
_entity.type
_entity.pdbx_description
1 polymer ?
#
loop_
_entity_poly.entity_id
_entity_poly.type
_entity_poly.pdbx_seq_one_letter_code
_entity_poly.pdbx_strand_id
1 'polypeptide(L)'
;MTTKGGGGEGTVPVLEGRVQLELNQFGLLIYNANVKQLVDVRGHEYFSYLGQKTQMEAANQAKVDVAEARMKGEVGSKQREGETLKNAADIDTKTKIFSTQKHGDGRKQEARVKAEVKIYENEREAEVAEANATLAMKKAEWVKQTQVAEVVAAKAVAMREAELQLEVEKKNAMRQTEKLKAEFLSQATVDYEMKVQEANWKLYNRQKEAEAQLYQQEKEAEGSRAVAESAFFSRQQEADGELYAKQKEAEGLQALAQAQGFYLETLLKSLGGNYGALRDYLMINGGMYRDMARINADAVKGLQPKISVWSIGDGAGSGELAGGRAATGAMKEIAGVYKMLPPLFITVQEQTGMLPPAWMSSIPAPAK
;
A
#
# COMPACT_ATOMS: atom_id res chain seq x y z
N MET A 1 41.62 47.32 -149.64
CA MET A 1 43.02 47.09 -150.04
C MET A 1 42.99 46.03 -151.13
N THR A 2 42.67 46.29 -152.41
CA THR A 2 43.30 47.11 -153.46
C THR A 2 44.79 46.86 -153.68
N THR A 3 45.12 46.00 -154.65
CA THR A 3 46.35 45.97 -155.49
C THR A 3 45.94 45.16 -156.75
N LYS A 4 45.73 45.66 -157.97
CA LYS A 4 46.34 46.67 -158.86
C LYS A 4 47.78 46.35 -159.31
N GLY A 5 47.93 46.10 -160.62
CA GLY A 5 49.16 46.18 -161.43
C GLY A 5 49.93 44.86 -161.57
N GLY A 6 50.46 44.46 -162.72
CA GLY A 6 50.64 45.07 -164.05
C GLY A 6 50.81 43.93 -165.08
N GLY A 7 50.75 44.12 -166.39
CA GLY A 7 51.23 45.24 -167.19
C GLY A 7 52.09 44.60 -168.29
N GLY A 8 51.53 44.46 -169.49
CA GLY A 8 52.18 43.91 -170.68
C GLY A 8 51.83 44.76 -171.89
N GLU A 9 52.19 46.04 -171.84
CA GLU A 9 52.24 46.95 -173.00
C GLU A 9 53.65 46.90 -173.57
N GLY A 10 53.80 46.72 -174.88
CA GLY A 10 55.07 46.99 -175.54
C GLY A 10 55.32 46.12 -176.76
N THR A 11 54.94 46.64 -177.93
CA THR A 11 55.66 46.45 -179.21
C THR A 11 54.99 47.30 -180.30
N VAL A 12 53.66 47.46 -180.22
CA VAL A 12 52.86 48.22 -181.19
C VAL A 12 53.19 49.73 -181.27
N PRO A 13 53.37 50.49 -180.15
CA PRO A 13 53.56 51.94 -180.26
C PRO A 13 54.95 52.37 -180.77
N VAL A 14 55.94 51.47 -180.79
CA VAL A 14 57.32 51.80 -181.19
C VAL A 14 57.50 51.73 -182.72
N LEU A 15 56.73 50.88 -183.41
CA LEU A 15 56.74 50.78 -184.87
C LEU A 15 55.99 51.94 -185.52
N GLU A 16 54.90 52.40 -184.90
CA GLU A 16 54.12 53.56 -185.36
C GLU A 16 55.00 54.81 -185.50
N GLY A 17 55.85 55.11 -184.52
CA GLY A 17 56.69 56.32 -184.54
C GLY A 17 57.75 56.37 -185.66
N ARG A 18 58.33 55.24 -186.06
CA ARG A 18 59.38 55.20 -187.11
C ARG A 18 58.82 55.16 -188.52
N VAL A 19 57.75 54.39 -188.74
CA VAL A 19 57.16 54.23 -190.08
C VAL A 19 56.30 55.44 -190.46
N GLN A 20 55.67 56.11 -189.48
CA GLN A 20 54.94 57.36 -189.70
C GLN A 20 55.85 58.51 -190.19
N LEU A 21 57.15 58.47 -189.85
CA LEU A 21 58.15 59.46 -190.28
C LEU A 21 58.49 59.34 -191.77
N GLU A 22 58.52 58.12 -192.32
CA GLU A 22 58.71 57.88 -193.76
C GLU A 22 57.41 58.13 -194.56
N LEU A 23 56.25 57.78 -194.01
CA LEU A 23 54.95 57.98 -194.68
C LEU A 23 54.48 59.44 -194.71
N ASN A 24 54.98 60.29 -193.80
CA ASN A 24 54.71 61.74 -193.83
C ASN A 24 55.27 62.42 -195.09
N GLN A 25 56.35 61.92 -195.71
CA GLN A 25 56.81 62.42 -197.03
C GLN A 25 55.75 62.20 -198.12
N PHE A 26 54.91 61.19 -197.95
CA PHE A 26 53.85 60.81 -198.89
C PHE A 26 52.46 61.31 -198.45
N GLY A 27 52.37 62.10 -197.37
CA GLY A 27 51.09 62.63 -196.86
C GLY A 27 50.12 61.57 -196.33
N LEU A 28 50.61 60.39 -195.93
CA LEU A 28 49.80 59.24 -195.48
C LEU A 28 49.88 59.08 -193.94
N LEU A 29 48.72 58.91 -193.27
CA LEU A 29 48.60 58.74 -191.82
C LEU A 29 48.13 57.32 -191.45
N ILE A 30 48.85 56.63 -190.58
CA ILE A 30 48.49 55.29 -190.07
C ILE A 30 47.48 55.44 -188.93
N TYR A 31 46.36 54.72 -189.02
CA TYR A 31 45.30 54.73 -187.99
C TYR A 31 45.32 53.50 -187.07
N ASN A 32 45.82 52.35 -187.54
CA ASN A 32 45.90 51.12 -186.76
C ASN A 32 46.90 50.14 -187.40
N ALA A 33 47.83 49.61 -186.60
CA ALA A 33 48.75 48.55 -186.99
C ALA A 33 48.58 47.34 -186.07
N ASN A 34 48.45 46.13 -186.64
CA ASN A 34 48.31 44.90 -185.86
C ASN A 34 49.34 43.85 -186.30
N VAL A 35 50.05 43.25 -185.34
CA VAL A 35 51.11 42.27 -185.58
C VAL A 35 50.52 40.87 -185.49
N LYS A 36 50.45 40.15 -186.61
CA LYS A 36 49.67 38.90 -186.69
C LYS A 36 50.39 37.68 -186.10
N GLN A 37 51.68 37.52 -186.37
CA GLN A 37 52.45 36.39 -185.84
C GLN A 37 53.95 36.68 -185.92
N LEU A 38 54.67 36.54 -184.81
CA LEU A 38 56.13 36.40 -184.81
C LEU A 38 56.46 34.92 -184.81
N VAL A 39 57.19 34.48 -185.83
CA VAL A 39 57.72 33.12 -185.93
C VAL A 39 59.22 33.26 -186.15
N ASP A 40 60.01 32.44 -185.45
CA ASP A 40 61.46 32.47 -185.60
C ASP A 40 61.86 32.09 -187.03
N VAL A 41 62.91 32.75 -187.53
CA VAL A 41 63.52 32.45 -188.82
C VAL A 41 64.26 31.12 -188.72
N ARG A 42 64.18 30.30 -189.78
CA ARG A 42 64.72 28.92 -189.82
C ARG A 42 66.21 28.90 -189.43
N GLY A 43 66.50 28.39 -188.22
CA GLY A 43 67.85 28.24 -187.66
C GLY A 43 68.07 28.82 -186.26
N HIS A 44 67.13 29.63 -185.73
CA HIS A 44 67.20 30.17 -184.37
C HIS A 44 65.96 29.76 -183.56
N GLU A 45 66.15 29.38 -182.28
CA GLU A 45 65.08 28.88 -181.39
C GLU A 45 64.92 29.74 -180.13
N TYR A 46 64.98 31.08 -180.26
CA TYR A 46 65.01 31.98 -179.10
C TYR A 46 63.73 31.90 -178.25
N PHE A 47 62.56 31.74 -178.87
CA PHE A 47 61.29 31.64 -178.14
C PHE A 47 61.14 30.33 -177.35
N SER A 48 61.81 29.25 -177.76
CA SER A 48 61.83 27.97 -177.01
C SER A 48 62.57 28.12 -175.67
N TYR A 49 63.77 28.70 -175.70
CA TYR A 49 64.59 28.89 -174.49
C TYR A 49 63.97 29.86 -173.49
N LEU A 50 63.26 30.90 -173.97
CA LEU A 50 62.56 31.84 -173.10
C LEU A 50 61.40 31.15 -172.33
N GLY A 51 60.70 30.22 -172.99
CA GLY A 51 59.66 29.41 -172.35
C GLY A 51 60.21 28.48 -171.27
N GLN A 52 61.37 27.86 -171.49
CA GLN A 52 61.99 26.99 -170.47
C GLN A 52 62.49 27.78 -169.24
N LYS A 53 63.09 28.95 -169.44
CA LYS A 53 63.59 29.77 -168.32
C LYS A 53 62.46 30.24 -167.41
N THR A 54 61.36 30.71 -167.98
CA THR A 54 60.18 31.17 -167.22
C THR A 54 59.50 30.05 -166.43
N GLN A 55 59.45 28.83 -166.98
CA GLN A 55 58.96 27.65 -166.24
C GLN A 55 59.88 27.25 -165.08
N MET A 56 61.20 27.32 -165.24
CA MET A 56 62.14 27.01 -164.15
C MET A 56 62.09 28.03 -163.01
N GLU A 57 61.92 29.31 -163.34
CA GLU A 57 61.87 30.40 -162.34
C GLU A 57 60.61 30.28 -161.46
N ALA A 58 59.45 29.97 -162.07
CA ALA A 58 58.21 29.69 -161.34
C ALA A 58 58.31 28.45 -160.43
N ALA A 59 58.95 27.38 -160.91
CA ALA A 59 59.11 26.14 -160.13
C ALA A 59 60.02 26.32 -158.91
N ASN A 60 61.05 27.15 -158.99
CA ASN A 60 61.94 27.41 -157.86
C ASN A 60 61.27 28.34 -156.82
N GLN A 61 60.51 29.34 -157.25
CA GLN A 61 59.78 30.20 -156.32
C GLN A 61 58.77 29.42 -155.48
N ALA A 62 58.02 28.49 -156.10
CA ALA A 62 57.07 27.65 -155.37
C ALA A 62 57.75 26.76 -154.30
N LYS A 63 58.99 26.31 -154.53
CA LYS A 63 59.73 25.51 -153.54
C LYS A 63 60.13 26.32 -152.31
N VAL A 64 60.48 27.60 -152.48
CA VAL A 64 60.86 28.50 -151.38
C VAL A 64 59.64 28.78 -150.49
N ASP A 65 58.50 29.09 -151.09
CA ASP A 65 57.28 29.42 -150.34
C ASP A 65 56.77 28.23 -149.50
N VAL A 66 56.89 26.99 -150.02
CA VAL A 66 56.53 25.77 -149.29
C VAL A 66 57.47 25.53 -148.09
N ALA A 67 58.76 25.82 -148.23
CA ALA A 67 59.72 25.67 -147.15
C ALA A 67 59.46 26.66 -146.00
N GLU A 68 59.17 27.93 -146.33
CA GLU A 68 58.85 28.95 -145.32
C GLU A 68 57.56 28.65 -144.57
N ALA A 69 56.51 28.20 -145.27
CA ALA A 69 55.24 27.84 -144.64
C ALA A 69 55.40 26.68 -143.64
N ARG A 70 56.22 25.68 -143.97
CA ARG A 70 56.48 24.53 -143.10
C ARG A 70 57.23 24.93 -141.83
N MET A 71 58.25 25.79 -141.95
CA MET A 71 58.99 26.31 -140.79
C MET A 71 58.06 27.04 -139.82
N LYS A 72 57.16 27.89 -140.33
CA LYS A 72 56.23 28.65 -139.49
C LYS A 72 55.20 27.75 -138.79
N GLY A 73 54.74 26.70 -139.44
CA GLY A 73 53.83 25.70 -138.85
C GLY A 73 54.48 24.91 -137.71
N GLU A 74 55.71 24.42 -137.91
CA GLU A 74 56.43 23.63 -136.91
C GLU A 74 56.78 24.46 -135.65
N VAL A 75 57.18 25.73 -135.83
CA VAL A 75 57.45 26.64 -134.70
C VAL A 75 56.18 26.96 -133.90
N GLY A 76 55.06 27.21 -134.58
CA GLY A 76 53.78 27.47 -133.92
C GLY A 76 53.24 26.28 -133.12
N SER A 77 53.46 25.05 -133.62
CA SER A 77 53.08 23.82 -132.91
C SER A 77 53.82 23.68 -131.58
N LYS A 78 55.16 23.83 -131.59
CA LYS A 78 55.99 23.69 -130.39
C LYS A 78 55.73 24.77 -129.34
N GLN A 79 55.42 25.99 -129.75
CA GLN A 79 55.08 27.06 -128.79
C GLN A 79 53.80 26.74 -128.01
N ARG A 80 52.74 26.25 -128.67
CA ARG A 80 51.50 25.88 -127.97
C ARG A 80 51.69 24.70 -127.02
N GLU A 81 52.52 23.73 -127.40
CA GLU A 81 52.84 22.59 -126.54
C GLU A 81 53.62 23.00 -125.28
N GLY A 82 54.51 24.00 -125.38
CA GLY A 82 55.19 24.57 -124.21
C GLY A 82 54.24 25.32 -123.26
N GLU A 83 53.26 26.05 -123.81
CA GLU A 83 52.26 26.78 -123.01
C GLU A 83 51.28 25.83 -122.30
N THR A 84 50.84 24.75 -122.95
CA THR A 84 49.95 23.76 -122.32
C THR A 84 50.63 23.06 -121.15
N LEU A 85 51.91 22.71 -121.28
CA LEU A 85 52.67 22.07 -120.21
C LEU A 85 52.87 23.00 -118.99
N LYS A 86 53.13 24.30 -119.21
CA LYS A 86 53.23 25.28 -118.11
C LYS A 86 51.91 25.45 -117.37
N ASN A 87 50.82 25.60 -118.10
CA ASN A 87 49.49 25.77 -117.49
C ASN A 87 49.05 24.53 -116.70
N ALA A 88 49.38 23.33 -117.18
CA ALA A 88 49.08 22.10 -116.45
C ALA A 88 49.82 22.02 -115.09
N ALA A 89 51.11 22.40 -115.06
CA ALA A 89 51.90 22.41 -113.83
C ALA A 89 51.40 23.43 -112.79
N ASP A 90 50.99 24.62 -113.23
CA ASP A 90 50.44 25.65 -112.34
C ASP A 90 49.09 25.26 -111.74
N ILE A 91 48.27 24.50 -112.47
CA ILE A 91 46.98 24.01 -111.97
C ILE A 91 47.19 22.90 -110.92
N ASP A 92 48.12 21.97 -111.17
CA ASP A 92 48.38 20.87 -110.24
C ASP A 92 48.93 21.38 -108.90
N THR A 93 49.86 22.34 -108.94
CA THR A 93 50.41 22.98 -107.73
C THR A 93 49.33 23.71 -106.92
N LYS A 94 48.45 24.48 -107.57
CA LYS A 94 47.32 25.16 -106.91
C LYS A 94 46.31 24.17 -106.30
N THR A 95 46.03 23.06 -107.00
CA THR A 95 45.11 22.02 -106.53
C THR A 95 45.65 21.32 -105.28
N LYS A 96 46.96 21.06 -105.24
CA LYS A 96 47.63 20.42 -104.10
C LYS A 96 47.68 21.32 -102.86
N ILE A 97 47.89 22.63 -103.04
CA ILE A 97 47.85 23.62 -101.94
C ILE A 97 46.41 23.74 -101.39
N PHE A 98 45.41 23.81 -102.27
CA PHE A 98 44.03 23.96 -101.83
C PHE A 98 43.52 22.74 -101.04
N SER A 99 43.83 21.53 -101.50
CA SER A 99 43.45 20.30 -100.81
C SER A 99 44.11 20.15 -99.44
N THR A 100 45.40 20.48 -99.33
CA THR A 100 46.13 20.45 -98.05
C THR A 100 45.61 21.50 -97.07
N GLN A 101 45.27 22.71 -97.53
CA GLN A 101 44.72 23.77 -96.68
C GLN A 101 43.32 23.42 -96.15
N LYS A 102 42.41 22.94 -97.01
CA LYS A 102 41.06 22.50 -96.59
C LYS A 102 41.11 21.33 -95.61
N HIS A 103 42.05 20.42 -95.80
CA HIS A 103 42.20 19.29 -94.89
C HIS A 103 42.76 19.72 -93.51
N GLY A 104 43.64 20.72 -93.47
CA GLY A 104 44.09 21.33 -92.21
C GLY A 104 42.98 22.04 -91.45
N ASP A 105 42.12 22.79 -92.16
CA ASP A 105 40.99 23.50 -91.55
C ASP A 105 39.90 22.54 -91.04
N GLY A 106 39.61 21.47 -91.78
CA GLY A 106 38.67 20.43 -91.34
C GLY A 106 39.11 19.76 -90.02
N ARG A 107 40.38 19.38 -89.91
CA ARG A 107 40.91 18.79 -88.67
C ARG A 107 40.88 19.75 -87.48
N LYS A 108 41.10 21.05 -87.70
CA LYS A 108 41.00 22.06 -86.64
C LYS A 108 39.56 22.21 -86.13
N GLN A 109 38.59 22.21 -87.03
CA GLN A 109 37.18 22.28 -86.65
C GLN A 109 36.73 21.01 -85.92
N GLU A 110 37.13 19.83 -86.39
CA GLU A 110 36.85 18.57 -85.69
C GLU A 110 37.44 18.53 -84.27
N ALA A 111 38.67 19.00 -84.08
CA ALA A 111 39.29 19.06 -82.76
C ALA A 111 38.57 20.04 -81.83
N ARG A 112 38.10 21.18 -82.34
CA ARG A 112 37.31 22.16 -81.57
C ARG A 112 35.95 21.58 -81.15
N VAL A 113 35.21 21.01 -82.08
CA VAL A 113 33.90 20.39 -81.80
C VAL A 113 34.07 19.24 -80.80
N LYS A 114 35.10 18.39 -80.95
CA LYS A 114 35.38 17.32 -79.98
C LYS A 114 35.75 17.86 -78.59
N ALA A 115 36.44 18.99 -78.50
CA ALA A 115 36.75 19.61 -77.22
C ALA A 115 35.50 20.21 -76.56
N GLU A 116 34.65 20.89 -77.34
CA GLU A 116 33.37 21.43 -76.86
C GLU A 116 32.40 20.33 -76.39
N VAL A 117 32.30 19.23 -77.15
CA VAL A 117 31.50 18.05 -76.74
C VAL A 117 32.02 17.47 -75.43
N LYS A 118 33.32 17.32 -75.25
CA LYS A 118 33.91 16.80 -73.99
C LYS A 118 33.68 17.73 -72.80
N ILE A 119 33.76 19.05 -73.00
CA ILE A 119 33.46 20.02 -71.94
C ILE A 119 31.99 19.89 -71.52
N TYR A 120 31.08 19.81 -72.50
CA TYR A 120 29.66 19.63 -72.24
C TYR A 120 29.35 18.28 -71.55
N GLU A 121 29.98 17.18 -71.98
CA GLU A 121 29.87 15.87 -71.32
C GLU A 121 30.35 15.94 -69.86
N ASN A 122 31.50 16.56 -69.60
CA ASN A 122 32.02 16.73 -68.23
C ASN A 122 31.12 17.61 -67.35
N GLU A 123 30.58 18.71 -67.90
CA GLU A 123 29.63 19.58 -67.19
C GLU A 123 28.35 18.82 -66.83
N ARG A 124 27.81 18.04 -67.76
CA ARG A 124 26.63 17.19 -67.49
C ARG A 124 26.91 16.09 -66.49
N GLU A 125 28.08 15.45 -66.55
CA GLU A 125 28.49 14.47 -65.56
C GLU A 125 28.63 15.09 -64.16
N ALA A 126 29.18 16.30 -64.05
CA ALA A 126 29.27 17.04 -62.80
C ALA A 126 27.87 17.41 -62.25
N GLU A 127 26.98 17.94 -63.09
CA GLU A 127 25.59 18.24 -62.71
C GLU A 127 24.85 16.98 -62.23
N VAL A 128 25.02 15.85 -62.92
CA VAL A 128 24.43 14.56 -62.54
C VAL A 128 25.02 14.05 -61.23
N ALA A 129 26.32 14.20 -61.01
CA ALA A 129 26.97 13.82 -59.76
C ALA A 129 26.49 14.68 -58.58
N GLU A 130 26.33 15.99 -58.76
CA GLU A 130 25.77 16.90 -57.75
C GLU A 130 24.30 16.58 -57.44
N ALA A 131 23.49 16.32 -58.47
CA ALA A 131 22.10 15.90 -58.31
C ALA A 131 21.99 14.55 -57.56
N ASN A 132 22.89 13.61 -57.86
CA ASN A 132 22.95 12.33 -57.16
C ASN A 132 23.43 12.48 -55.71
N ALA A 133 24.42 13.33 -55.44
CA ALA A 133 24.90 13.61 -54.09
C ALA A 133 23.82 14.29 -53.23
N THR A 134 23.10 15.27 -53.79
CA THR A 134 21.99 15.94 -53.10
C THR A 134 20.81 15.01 -52.86
N LEU A 135 20.47 14.13 -53.82
CA LEU A 135 19.49 13.07 -53.61
C LEU A 135 19.92 12.09 -52.52
N ALA A 136 21.19 11.68 -52.50
CA ALA A 136 21.73 10.79 -51.47
C ALA A 136 21.70 11.45 -50.08
N MET A 137 22.07 12.73 -49.97
CA MET A 137 21.96 13.50 -48.72
C MET A 137 20.51 13.57 -48.22
N LYS A 138 19.56 13.94 -49.10
CA LYS A 138 18.14 13.99 -48.72
C LYS A 138 17.58 12.62 -48.31
N LYS A 139 17.96 11.55 -49.02
CA LYS A 139 17.60 10.18 -48.63
C LYS A 139 18.15 9.82 -47.26
N ALA A 140 19.41 10.15 -46.97
CA ALA A 140 20.02 9.91 -45.67
C ALA A 140 19.34 10.71 -44.54
N GLU A 141 18.97 11.97 -44.80
CA GLU A 141 18.20 12.80 -43.87
C GLU A 141 16.82 12.19 -43.56
N TRP A 142 16.09 11.72 -44.57
CA TRP A 142 14.80 11.05 -44.37
C TRP A 142 14.96 9.76 -43.58
N VAL A 143 15.96 8.93 -43.88
CA VAL A 143 16.25 7.71 -43.10
C VAL A 143 16.60 8.04 -41.65
N LYS A 144 17.38 9.10 -41.41
CA LYS A 144 17.68 9.56 -40.05
C LYS A 144 16.41 10.04 -39.34
N GLN A 145 15.54 10.80 -40.01
CA GLN A 145 14.28 11.27 -39.44
C GLN A 145 13.34 10.11 -39.11
N THR A 146 13.21 9.11 -39.98
CA THR A 146 12.39 7.92 -39.72
C THR A 146 12.94 7.13 -38.54
N GLN A 147 14.25 6.88 -38.47
CA GLN A 147 14.87 6.16 -37.35
C GLN A 147 14.74 6.91 -36.02
N VAL A 148 14.92 8.24 -36.02
CA VAL A 148 14.72 9.06 -34.82
C VAL A 148 13.25 9.01 -34.39
N ALA A 149 12.30 9.12 -35.32
CA ALA A 149 10.88 9.04 -35.01
C ALA A 149 10.51 7.65 -34.44
N GLU A 150 11.01 6.56 -35.01
CA GLU A 150 10.79 5.19 -34.51
C GLU A 150 11.36 5.01 -33.09
N VAL A 151 12.61 5.44 -32.84
CA VAL A 151 13.23 5.32 -31.52
C VAL A 151 12.52 6.18 -30.48
N VAL A 152 12.14 7.42 -30.83
CA VAL A 152 11.40 8.31 -29.92
C VAL A 152 10.02 7.71 -29.61
N ALA A 153 9.31 7.16 -30.60
CA ALA A 153 8.04 6.48 -30.37
C ALA A 153 8.20 5.25 -29.46
N ALA A 154 9.18 4.39 -29.74
CA ALA A 154 9.46 3.21 -28.92
C ALA A 154 9.86 3.58 -27.47
N LYS A 155 10.70 4.60 -27.30
CA LYS A 155 11.09 5.09 -25.96
C LYS A 155 9.93 5.75 -25.22
N ALA A 156 9.06 6.48 -25.91
CA ALA A 156 7.86 7.06 -25.30
C ALA A 156 6.89 5.98 -24.79
N VAL A 157 6.72 4.88 -25.53
CA VAL A 157 5.94 3.71 -25.08
C VAL A 157 6.59 3.08 -23.86
N ALA A 158 7.90 2.82 -23.90
CA ALA A 158 8.63 2.21 -22.78
C ALA A 158 8.60 3.07 -21.50
N MET A 159 8.70 4.39 -21.62
CA MET A 159 8.60 5.30 -20.46
C MET A 159 7.20 5.25 -19.84
N ARG A 160 6.13 5.28 -20.66
CA ARG A 160 4.76 5.13 -20.15
C ARG A 160 4.52 3.78 -19.51
N GLU A 161 5.05 2.70 -20.08
CA GLU A 161 4.96 1.37 -19.48
C GLU A 161 5.66 1.32 -18.12
N ALA A 162 6.85 1.91 -17.99
CA ALA A 162 7.58 1.99 -16.72
C ALA A 162 6.84 2.86 -15.68
N GLU A 163 6.28 4.00 -16.09
CA GLU A 163 5.45 4.85 -15.23
C GLU A 163 4.21 4.10 -14.73
N LEU A 164 3.50 3.41 -15.63
CA LEU A 164 2.33 2.61 -15.30
C LEU A 164 2.67 1.44 -14.38
N GLN A 165 3.81 0.76 -14.59
CA GLN A 165 4.28 -0.30 -13.69
C GLN A 165 4.54 0.24 -12.27
N LEU A 166 5.21 1.39 -12.17
CA LEU A 166 5.48 2.04 -10.88
C LEU A 166 4.18 2.45 -10.18
N GLU A 167 3.20 2.96 -10.92
CA GLU A 167 1.86 3.24 -10.38
C GLU A 167 1.13 1.98 -9.89
N VAL A 168 1.20 0.89 -10.65
CA VAL A 168 0.61 -0.40 -10.26
C VAL A 168 1.27 -0.94 -9.00
N GLU A 169 2.60 -0.88 -8.89
CA GLU A 169 3.33 -1.29 -7.68
C GLU A 169 2.96 -0.42 -6.47
N LYS A 170 2.91 0.91 -6.64
CA LYS A 170 2.44 1.83 -5.59
C LYS A 170 1.01 1.49 -5.14
N LYS A 171 0.10 1.25 -6.09
CA LYS A 171 -1.28 0.87 -5.77
C LYS A 171 -1.37 -0.50 -5.10
N ASN A 172 -0.54 -1.46 -5.50
CA ASN A 172 -0.48 -2.77 -4.87
C ASN A 172 0.07 -2.67 -3.43
N ALA A 173 1.12 -1.87 -3.21
CA ALA A 173 1.65 -1.60 -1.88
C ALA A 173 0.61 -0.90 -0.99
N MET A 174 -0.06 0.14 -1.50
CA MET A 174 -1.15 0.80 -0.77
C MET A 174 -2.28 -0.19 -0.43
N ARG A 175 -2.74 -0.99 -1.39
CA ARG A 175 -3.77 -2.02 -1.15
C ARG A 175 -3.35 -3.03 -0.09
N GLN A 176 -2.08 -3.45 -0.07
CA GLN A 176 -1.56 -4.35 0.97
C GLN A 176 -1.56 -3.66 2.34
N THR A 177 -1.13 -2.40 2.43
CA THR A 177 -1.17 -1.66 3.70
C THR A 177 -2.58 -1.42 4.19
N GLU A 178 -3.53 -1.13 3.30
CA GLU A 178 -4.94 -0.95 3.63
C GLU A 178 -5.57 -2.26 4.07
N LYS A 179 -5.27 -3.37 3.39
CA LYS A 179 -5.71 -4.72 3.78
C LYS A 179 -5.19 -5.08 5.17
N LEU A 180 -3.89 -4.91 5.42
CA LEU A 180 -3.29 -5.18 6.73
C LEU A 180 -3.87 -4.26 7.80
N LYS A 181 -4.06 -2.96 7.50
CA LYS A 181 -4.73 -2.04 8.42
C LYS A 181 -6.15 -2.50 8.74
N ALA A 182 -6.93 -2.95 7.75
CA ALA A 182 -8.28 -3.46 7.98
C ALA A 182 -8.28 -4.75 8.81
N GLU A 183 -7.36 -5.68 8.55
CA GLU A 183 -7.20 -6.91 9.34
C GLU A 183 -6.80 -6.60 10.79
N PHE A 184 -5.80 -5.73 11.02
CA PHE A 184 -5.40 -5.34 12.37
C PHE A 184 -6.45 -4.49 13.09
N LEU A 185 -7.11 -3.57 12.38
CA LEU A 185 -8.18 -2.77 12.98
C LEU A 185 -9.38 -3.63 13.34
N SER A 186 -9.79 -4.56 12.47
CA SER A 186 -10.89 -5.49 12.78
C SER A 186 -10.56 -6.40 13.96
N GLN A 187 -9.35 -6.96 14.03
CA GLN A 187 -8.90 -7.73 15.18
C GLN A 187 -8.88 -6.88 16.46
N ALA A 188 -8.32 -5.67 16.40
CA ALA A 188 -8.26 -4.76 17.54
C ALA A 188 -9.65 -4.31 18.00
N THR A 189 -10.60 -4.07 17.09
CA THR A 189 -11.98 -3.71 17.45
C THR A 189 -12.70 -4.88 18.12
N VAL A 190 -12.52 -6.10 17.62
CA VAL A 190 -13.11 -7.30 18.24
C VAL A 190 -12.50 -7.54 19.62
N ASP A 191 -11.18 -7.46 19.76
CA ASP A 191 -10.50 -7.60 21.05
C ASP A 191 -10.93 -6.52 22.06
N TYR A 192 -11.10 -5.29 21.59
CA TYR A 192 -11.61 -4.19 22.39
C TYR A 192 -13.05 -4.47 22.85
N GLU A 193 -13.94 -4.86 21.95
CA GLU A 193 -15.33 -5.21 22.26
C GLU A 193 -15.41 -6.39 23.23
N MET A 194 -14.62 -7.46 23.03
CA MET A 194 -14.54 -8.60 23.95
C MET A 194 -14.14 -8.14 25.35
N LYS A 195 -13.09 -7.31 25.47
CA LYS A 195 -12.63 -6.78 26.78
C LYS A 195 -13.68 -5.90 27.45
N VAL A 196 -14.39 -5.06 26.68
CA VAL A 196 -15.48 -4.23 27.20
C VAL A 196 -16.63 -5.11 27.69
N GLN A 197 -17.04 -6.11 26.92
CA GLN A 197 -18.11 -7.04 27.32
C GLN A 197 -17.71 -7.87 28.54
N GLU A 198 -16.48 -8.37 28.60
CA GLU A 198 -15.96 -9.07 29.78
C GLU A 198 -15.91 -8.17 31.02
N ALA A 199 -15.46 -6.93 30.88
CA ALA A 199 -15.43 -5.97 31.98
C ALA A 199 -16.84 -5.64 32.48
N ASN A 200 -17.78 -5.43 31.56
CA ASN A 200 -19.20 -5.20 31.87
C ASN A 200 -19.83 -6.42 32.54
N TRP A 201 -19.55 -7.63 32.07
CA TRP A 201 -20.02 -8.87 32.68
C TRP A 201 -19.46 -9.06 34.10
N LYS A 202 -18.16 -8.80 34.30
CA LYS A 202 -17.52 -8.84 35.62
C LYS A 202 -18.12 -7.81 36.58
N LEU A 203 -18.39 -6.59 36.10
CA LEU A 203 -19.08 -5.56 36.88
C LEU A 203 -20.50 -5.98 37.24
N TYR A 204 -21.27 -6.50 36.29
CA TYR A 204 -22.64 -6.95 36.50
C TYR A 204 -22.71 -8.08 37.54
N ASN A 205 -21.82 -9.07 37.45
CA ASN A 205 -21.78 -10.15 38.44
C ASN A 205 -21.44 -9.64 39.83
N ARG A 206 -20.43 -8.77 39.96
CA ARG A 206 -20.09 -8.17 41.26
C ARG A 206 -21.23 -7.34 41.84
N GLN A 207 -21.97 -6.61 41.00
CA GLN A 207 -23.15 -5.87 41.43
C GLN A 207 -24.24 -6.84 41.92
N LYS A 208 -24.52 -7.92 41.18
CA LYS A 208 -25.52 -8.91 41.58
C LYS A 208 -25.12 -9.68 42.83
N GLU A 209 -23.85 -10.02 42.99
CA GLU A 209 -23.32 -10.64 44.21
C GLU A 209 -23.43 -9.69 45.40
N ALA A 210 -23.07 -8.41 45.24
CA ALA A 210 -23.21 -7.40 46.30
C ALA A 210 -24.69 -7.15 46.67
N GLU A 211 -25.57 -7.04 45.67
CA GLU A 211 -27.02 -6.94 45.88
C GLU A 211 -27.57 -8.17 46.61
N ALA A 212 -27.14 -9.38 46.23
CA ALA A 212 -27.56 -10.61 46.90
C ALA A 212 -27.09 -10.66 48.36
N GLN A 213 -25.85 -10.25 48.64
CA GLN A 213 -25.34 -10.16 50.01
C GLN A 213 -26.08 -9.12 50.85
N LEU A 214 -26.35 -7.93 50.30
CA LEU A 214 -27.14 -6.91 50.98
C LEU A 214 -28.56 -7.40 51.26
N TYR A 215 -29.20 -8.05 50.28
CA TYR A 215 -30.54 -8.61 50.45
C TYR A 215 -30.59 -9.71 51.53
N GLN A 216 -29.58 -10.59 51.58
CA GLN A 216 -29.46 -11.59 52.63
C GLN A 216 -29.31 -10.93 54.01
N GLN A 217 -28.43 -9.94 54.14
CA GLN A 217 -28.22 -9.21 55.39
C GLN A 217 -29.47 -8.43 55.82
N GLU A 218 -30.19 -7.80 54.89
CA GLU A 218 -31.45 -7.12 55.17
C GLU A 218 -32.51 -8.12 55.67
N LYS A 219 -32.63 -9.30 55.05
CA LYS A 219 -33.59 -10.33 55.48
C LYS A 219 -33.23 -10.94 56.83
N GLU A 220 -31.95 -11.16 57.11
CA GLU A 220 -31.48 -11.62 58.43
C GLU A 220 -31.70 -10.54 59.50
N ALA A 221 -31.46 -9.27 59.18
CA ALA A 221 -31.72 -8.14 60.07
C ALA A 221 -33.23 -7.97 60.34
N GLU A 222 -34.09 -8.08 59.32
CA GLU A 222 -35.54 -8.10 59.48
C GLU A 222 -36.01 -9.29 60.33
N GLY A 223 -35.47 -10.48 60.08
CA GLY A 223 -35.79 -11.68 60.85
C GLY A 223 -35.40 -11.54 62.32
N SER A 224 -34.19 -11.03 62.61
CA SER A 224 -33.74 -10.79 63.98
C SER A 224 -34.53 -9.69 64.68
N ARG A 225 -34.92 -8.61 63.97
CA ARG A 225 -35.83 -7.59 64.51
C ARG A 225 -37.20 -8.18 64.84
N ALA A 226 -37.79 -8.98 63.96
CA ALA A 226 -39.08 -9.62 64.20
C ALA A 226 -39.03 -10.59 65.40
N VAL A 227 -37.94 -11.34 65.57
CA VAL A 227 -37.73 -12.20 66.75
C VAL A 227 -37.58 -11.36 68.03
N ALA A 228 -36.82 -10.27 67.99
CA ALA A 228 -36.64 -9.37 69.13
C ALA A 228 -37.95 -8.66 69.51
N GLU A 229 -38.73 -8.19 68.53
CA GLU A 229 -40.05 -7.59 68.74
C GLU A 229 -41.04 -8.61 69.32
N SER A 230 -41.06 -9.84 68.79
CA SER A 230 -41.89 -10.93 69.32
C SER A 230 -41.54 -11.27 70.78
N ALA A 231 -40.23 -11.38 71.09
CA ALA A 231 -39.77 -11.66 72.45
C ALA A 231 -40.02 -10.49 73.42
N PHE A 232 -39.95 -9.24 72.93
CA PHE A 232 -40.31 -8.07 73.72
C PHE A 232 -41.81 -8.07 74.03
N PHE A 233 -42.63 -8.32 73.01
CA PHE A 233 -44.08 -8.38 73.15
C PHE A 233 -44.53 -9.52 74.09
N SER A 234 -43.92 -10.70 74.00
CA SER A 234 -44.23 -11.82 74.91
C SER A 234 -43.90 -11.48 76.36
N ARG A 235 -42.73 -10.91 76.63
CA ARG A 235 -42.33 -10.48 77.98
C ARG A 235 -43.21 -9.36 78.52
N GLN A 236 -43.65 -8.44 77.65
CA GLN A 236 -44.58 -7.38 78.02
C GLN A 236 -45.92 -7.98 78.45
N GLN A 237 -46.48 -8.92 77.67
CA GLN A 237 -47.73 -9.58 78.04
C GLN A 237 -47.63 -10.41 79.33
N GLU A 238 -46.51 -11.11 79.54
CA GLU A 238 -46.26 -11.85 80.79
C GLU A 238 -46.19 -10.88 81.98
N ALA A 239 -45.43 -9.79 81.86
CA ALA A 239 -45.31 -8.78 82.91
C ALA A 239 -46.65 -8.07 83.21
N ASP A 240 -47.40 -7.70 82.18
CA ASP A 240 -48.73 -7.09 82.32
C ASP A 240 -49.72 -8.08 82.95
N GLY A 241 -49.63 -9.37 82.59
CA GLY A 241 -50.40 -10.45 83.18
C GLY A 241 -50.09 -10.65 84.67
N GLU A 242 -48.82 -10.68 85.05
CA GLU A 242 -48.39 -10.76 86.45
C GLU A 242 -48.82 -9.54 87.27
N LEU A 243 -48.69 -8.34 86.69
CA LEU A 243 -49.12 -7.10 87.33
C LEU A 243 -50.63 -7.11 87.57
N TYR A 244 -51.41 -7.52 86.56
CA TYR A 244 -52.85 -7.66 86.68
C TYR A 244 -53.24 -8.71 87.74
N ALA A 245 -52.59 -9.87 87.76
CA ALA A 245 -52.81 -10.91 88.76
C ALA A 245 -52.53 -10.38 90.17
N LYS A 246 -51.38 -9.74 90.41
CA LYS A 246 -51.02 -9.16 91.71
C LYS A 246 -51.95 -8.02 92.12
N GLN A 247 -52.42 -7.21 91.18
CA GLN A 247 -53.43 -6.18 91.45
C GLN A 247 -54.74 -6.82 91.92
N LYS A 248 -55.21 -7.88 91.24
CA LYS A 248 -56.43 -8.59 91.63
C LYS A 248 -56.28 -9.34 92.95
N GLU A 249 -55.13 -9.93 93.22
CA GLU A 249 -54.81 -10.50 94.53
C GLU A 249 -54.80 -9.43 95.63
N ALA A 250 -54.20 -8.27 95.38
CA ALA A 250 -54.18 -7.16 96.33
C ALA A 250 -55.59 -6.59 96.57
N GLU A 251 -56.41 -6.41 95.53
CA GLU A 251 -57.83 -6.03 95.65
C GLU A 251 -58.62 -7.07 96.46
N GLY A 252 -58.38 -8.37 96.21
CA GLY A 252 -58.99 -9.47 96.95
C GLY A 252 -58.60 -9.46 98.43
N LEU A 253 -57.32 -9.26 98.74
CA LEU A 253 -56.82 -9.12 100.11
C LEU A 253 -57.38 -7.88 100.80
N GLN A 254 -57.48 -6.75 100.09
CA GLN A 254 -58.12 -5.53 100.62
C GLN A 254 -59.59 -5.78 100.93
N ALA A 255 -60.34 -6.43 100.04
CA ALA A 255 -61.73 -6.78 100.26
C ALA A 255 -61.91 -7.73 101.45
N LEU A 256 -61.04 -8.75 101.59
CA LEU A 256 -61.03 -9.65 102.75
C LEU A 256 -60.67 -8.89 104.04
N ALA A 257 -59.67 -8.02 104.02
CA ALA A 257 -59.29 -7.21 105.17
C ALA A 257 -60.41 -6.23 105.57
N GLN A 258 -61.10 -5.62 104.61
CA GLN A 258 -62.28 -4.79 104.87
C GLN A 258 -63.42 -5.62 105.46
N ALA A 259 -63.68 -6.83 104.93
CA ALA A 259 -64.70 -7.73 105.46
C ALA A 259 -64.37 -8.18 106.89
N GLN A 260 -63.12 -8.53 107.18
CA GLN A 260 -62.65 -8.86 108.52
C GLN A 260 -62.74 -7.64 109.46
N GLY A 261 -62.34 -6.46 108.99
CA GLY A 261 -62.46 -5.21 109.74
C GLY A 261 -63.92 -4.91 110.09
N PHE A 262 -64.83 -5.01 109.13
CA PHE A 262 -66.27 -4.86 109.35
C PHE A 262 -66.82 -5.91 110.31
N TYR A 263 -66.40 -7.18 110.17
CA TYR A 263 -66.79 -8.25 111.09
C TYR A 263 -66.34 -7.98 112.53
N LEU A 264 -65.09 -7.55 112.71
CA LEU A 264 -64.56 -7.19 114.03
C LEU A 264 -65.25 -5.94 114.60
N GLU A 265 -65.50 -4.93 113.77
CA GLU A 265 -66.20 -3.72 114.18
C GLU A 265 -67.65 -4.01 114.60
N THR A 266 -68.36 -4.85 113.85
CA THR A 266 -69.73 -5.25 114.19
C THR A 266 -69.80 -6.06 115.48
N LEU A 267 -68.86 -6.98 115.70
CA LEU A 267 -68.73 -7.70 116.98
C LEU A 267 -68.37 -6.76 118.14
N LEU A 268 -67.45 -5.82 117.92
CA LEU A 268 -67.07 -4.84 118.94
C LEU A 268 -68.26 -3.94 119.32
N LYS A 269 -69.06 -3.51 118.33
CA LYS A 269 -70.30 -2.75 118.56
C LYS A 269 -71.33 -3.57 119.31
N SER A 270 -71.54 -4.84 118.97
CA SER A 270 -72.53 -5.70 119.65
C SER A 270 -72.13 -6.04 121.10
N LEU A 271 -70.82 -6.11 121.39
CA LEU A 271 -70.27 -6.31 122.73
C LEU A 271 -70.13 -5.02 123.54
N GLY A 272 -70.68 -3.90 123.07
CA GLY A 272 -70.67 -2.62 123.77
C GLY A 272 -69.30 -1.96 123.90
N GLY A 273 -68.36 -2.28 123.00
CA GLY A 273 -67.00 -1.70 122.98
C GLY A 273 -66.02 -2.35 123.95
N ASN A 274 -66.38 -3.43 124.63
CA ASN A 274 -65.48 -4.11 125.57
C ASN A 274 -64.44 -4.97 124.83
N TYR A 275 -63.21 -4.45 124.72
CA TYR A 275 -62.08 -5.13 124.08
C TYR A 275 -61.73 -6.49 124.71
N GLY A 276 -61.84 -6.62 126.04
CA GLY A 276 -61.49 -7.87 126.75
C GLY A 276 -62.37 -9.04 126.32
N ALA A 277 -63.69 -8.80 126.28
CA ALA A 277 -64.66 -9.81 125.86
C ALA A 277 -64.49 -10.21 124.38
N LEU A 278 -64.20 -9.24 123.50
CA LEU A 278 -63.93 -9.51 122.09
C LEU A 278 -62.67 -10.36 121.90
N ARG A 279 -61.57 -10.02 122.58
CA ARG A 279 -60.32 -10.80 122.54
C ARG A 279 -60.56 -12.23 122.98
N ASP A 280 -61.22 -12.42 124.12
CA ASP A 280 -61.47 -13.74 124.68
C ASP A 280 -62.39 -14.57 123.77
N TYR A 281 -63.42 -13.95 123.17
CA TYR A 281 -64.27 -14.60 122.16
C TYR A 281 -63.48 -15.06 120.94
N LEU A 282 -62.63 -14.18 120.39
CA LEU A 282 -61.77 -14.52 119.24
C LEU A 282 -60.78 -15.63 119.58
N MET A 283 -60.19 -15.63 120.78
CA MET A 283 -59.28 -16.69 121.24
C MET A 283 -60.00 -18.04 121.40
N ILE A 284 -61.24 -18.03 121.86
CA ILE A 284 -62.05 -19.26 121.98
C ILE A 284 -62.47 -19.77 120.61
N ASN A 285 -63.04 -18.91 119.75
CA ASN A 285 -63.51 -19.30 118.41
C ASN A 285 -62.36 -19.72 117.50
N GLY A 286 -61.25 -18.99 117.53
CA GLY A 286 -60.01 -19.35 116.84
C GLY A 286 -59.34 -20.62 117.36
N GLY A 287 -59.87 -21.26 118.42
CA GLY A 287 -59.35 -22.52 118.94
C GLY A 287 -57.98 -22.40 119.62
N MET A 288 -57.53 -21.18 119.94
CA MET A 288 -56.19 -20.90 120.47
C MET A 288 -55.90 -21.73 121.73
N TYR A 289 -56.89 -21.90 122.61
CA TYR A 289 -56.75 -22.73 123.81
C TYR A 289 -56.56 -24.22 123.49
N ARG A 290 -57.25 -24.75 122.47
CA ARG A 290 -57.07 -26.13 122.02
C ARG A 290 -55.68 -26.34 121.44
N ASP A 291 -55.20 -25.37 120.65
CA ASP A 291 -53.89 -25.45 120.04
C ASP A 291 -52.76 -25.28 121.07
N MET A 292 -52.91 -24.36 122.04
CA MET A 292 -52.00 -24.23 123.18
C MET A 292 -51.95 -25.52 124.02
N ALA A 293 -53.10 -26.13 124.29
CA ALA A 293 -53.15 -27.41 124.99
C ALA A 293 -52.47 -28.53 124.19
N ARG A 294 -52.64 -28.58 122.86
CA ARG A 294 -51.97 -29.54 121.99
C ARG A 294 -50.46 -29.33 121.98
N ILE A 295 -49.97 -28.11 121.78
CA ILE A 295 -48.54 -27.77 121.79
C ILE A 295 -47.91 -28.13 123.15
N ASN A 296 -48.58 -27.80 124.26
CA ASN A 296 -48.11 -28.17 125.60
C ASN A 296 -48.10 -29.69 125.79
N ALA A 297 -49.13 -30.40 125.33
CA ALA A 297 -49.18 -31.86 125.39
C ALA A 297 -48.06 -32.51 124.57
N ASP A 298 -47.78 -32.00 123.37
CA ASP A 298 -46.68 -32.47 122.52
C ASP A 298 -45.31 -32.19 123.16
N ALA A 299 -45.14 -31.01 123.78
CA ALA A 299 -43.93 -30.69 124.53
C ALA A 299 -43.73 -31.62 125.75
N VAL A 300 -44.79 -31.90 126.53
CA VAL A 300 -44.73 -32.86 127.65
C VAL A 300 -44.48 -34.28 127.16
N LYS A 301 -45.07 -34.68 126.03
CA LYS A 301 -44.83 -35.99 125.42
C LYS A 301 -43.36 -36.17 124.99
N GLY A 302 -42.68 -35.09 124.59
CA GLY A 302 -41.26 -35.08 124.25
C GLY A 302 -40.31 -35.18 125.45
N LEU A 303 -40.75 -34.77 126.63
CA LEU A 303 -40.01 -34.98 127.88
C LEU A 303 -40.26 -36.42 128.36
N GLN A 304 -39.32 -37.33 128.10
CA GLN A 304 -39.29 -38.66 128.71
C GLN A 304 -38.46 -38.64 130.01
N PRO A 305 -39.01 -38.29 131.19
CA PRO A 305 -38.24 -38.36 132.42
C PRO A 305 -38.00 -39.81 132.83
N LYS A 306 -36.74 -40.24 132.93
CA LYS A 306 -36.36 -41.48 133.62
C LYS A 306 -36.46 -41.25 135.13
N ILE A 307 -37.61 -41.59 135.71
CA ILE A 307 -37.84 -41.52 137.15
C ILE A 307 -37.15 -42.73 137.80
N SER A 308 -36.03 -42.51 138.49
CA SER A 308 -35.39 -43.55 139.31
C SER A 308 -36.12 -43.66 140.66
N VAL A 309 -36.91 -44.71 140.84
CA VAL A 309 -37.57 -45.03 142.12
C VAL A 309 -36.55 -45.66 143.07
N TRP A 310 -36.21 -44.95 144.14
CA TRP A 310 -35.41 -45.50 145.25
C TRP A 310 -36.31 -46.38 146.13
N SER A 311 -36.04 -47.68 146.16
CA SER A 311 -36.62 -48.61 147.13
C SER A 311 -35.55 -49.00 148.16
N ILE A 312 -35.67 -48.46 149.38
CA ILE A 312 -34.94 -48.95 150.56
C ILE A 312 -35.84 -50.00 151.21
N GLY A 313 -35.39 -51.26 151.17
CA GLY A 313 -36.19 -52.41 151.59
C GLY A 313 -36.43 -52.48 153.10
N ASP A 314 -37.60 -53.01 153.46
CA ASP A 314 -37.72 -53.99 154.53
C ASP A 314 -38.72 -55.08 154.12
N GLY A 315 -38.35 -56.33 154.43
CA GLY A 315 -38.96 -57.56 153.95
C GLY A 315 -40.12 -58.06 154.83
N ALA A 316 -40.84 -59.03 154.29
CA ALA A 316 -42.07 -59.61 154.81
C ALA A 316 -41.92 -60.43 156.11
N GLY A 317 -43.00 -60.48 156.90
CA GLY A 317 -43.35 -61.67 157.69
C GLY A 317 -43.46 -61.50 159.21
N SER A 318 -44.71 -61.34 159.68
CA SER A 318 -45.30 -61.85 160.93
C SER A 318 -44.44 -62.02 162.20
N GLY A 319 -44.87 -61.36 163.28
CA GLY A 319 -44.70 -61.87 164.63
C GLY A 319 -43.89 -60.97 165.55
N GLU A 320 -44.60 -60.07 166.25
CA GLU A 320 -44.46 -59.82 167.69
C GLU A 320 -43.06 -59.92 168.33
N LEU A 321 -42.50 -58.77 168.74
CA LEU A 321 -42.43 -58.34 170.15
C LEU A 321 -41.36 -57.24 170.32
N ALA A 322 -41.84 -56.13 170.86
CA ALA A 322 -41.15 -55.11 171.66
C ALA A 322 -39.61 -54.99 171.55
N GLY A 323 -39.19 -53.87 170.95
CA GLY A 323 -37.91 -53.26 171.27
C GLY A 323 -37.86 -52.78 172.74
N GLY A 324 -36.92 -53.34 173.49
CA GLY A 324 -36.25 -52.72 174.63
C GLY A 324 -34.78 -52.43 174.26
N ARG A 325 -34.51 -51.14 174.03
CA ARG A 325 -33.24 -50.36 173.98
C ARG A 325 -31.86 -51.08 173.99
N ALA A 326 -31.04 -50.76 172.97
CA ALA A 326 -29.83 -49.91 173.04
C ALA A 326 -28.54 -50.45 172.36
N ALA A 327 -27.88 -49.52 171.65
CA ALA A 327 -26.44 -49.37 171.42
C ALA A 327 -25.83 -49.78 170.05
N THR A 328 -25.07 -48.81 169.49
CA THR A 328 -24.02 -48.85 168.44
C THR A 328 -24.44 -48.79 166.94
N GLY A 329 -24.65 -47.57 166.42
CA GLY A 329 -24.99 -47.30 164.99
C GLY A 329 -23.98 -46.49 164.17
N ALA A 330 -22.88 -46.00 164.75
CA ALA A 330 -21.97 -45.05 164.08
C ALA A 330 -21.16 -45.66 162.90
N MET A 331 -20.90 -46.97 162.90
CA MET A 331 -20.31 -47.65 161.73
C MET A 331 -21.33 -47.97 160.62
N LYS A 332 -22.63 -47.93 160.92
CA LYS A 332 -23.71 -48.23 159.96
C LYS A 332 -23.98 -47.05 159.03
N GLU A 333 -23.76 -45.82 159.51
CA GLU A 333 -23.95 -44.59 158.73
C GLU A 333 -22.79 -44.34 157.74
N ILE A 334 -21.54 -44.59 158.13
CA ILE A 334 -20.38 -44.44 157.22
C ILE A 334 -20.40 -45.50 156.11
N ALA A 335 -20.84 -46.73 156.42
CA ALA A 335 -21.07 -47.77 155.41
C ALA A 335 -22.23 -47.42 154.46
N GLY A 336 -23.21 -46.64 154.93
CA GLY A 336 -24.27 -46.06 154.10
C GLY A 336 -23.72 -45.06 153.08
N VAL A 337 -22.89 -44.10 153.52
CA VAL A 337 -22.27 -43.10 152.63
C VAL A 337 -21.35 -43.74 151.59
N TYR A 338 -20.57 -44.76 151.98
CA TYR A 338 -19.68 -45.46 151.06
C TYR A 338 -20.43 -46.26 149.97
N LYS A 339 -21.66 -46.72 150.26
CA LYS A 339 -22.54 -47.36 149.27
C LYS A 339 -23.32 -46.38 148.39
N MET A 340 -23.43 -45.11 148.80
CA MET A 340 -24.12 -44.04 148.04
C MET A 340 -23.23 -43.36 147.01
N LEU A 341 -21.91 -43.43 147.15
CA LEU A 341 -20.95 -42.81 146.24
C LEU A 341 -20.99 -43.40 144.81
N PRO A 342 -20.99 -44.74 144.59
CA PRO A 342 -20.98 -45.28 143.22
C PRO A 342 -22.21 -44.89 142.37
N PRO A 343 -23.45 -44.93 142.89
CA PRO A 343 -24.62 -44.48 142.13
C PRO A 343 -24.62 -42.99 141.82
N LEU A 344 -24.16 -42.12 142.74
CA LEU A 344 -24.08 -40.68 142.50
C LEU A 344 -23.14 -40.35 141.34
N PHE A 345 -21.98 -41.02 141.25
CA PHE A 345 -21.07 -40.81 140.14
C PHE A 345 -21.61 -41.34 138.81
N ILE A 346 -22.38 -42.44 138.79
CA ILE A 346 -23.07 -42.91 137.58
C ILE A 346 -24.09 -41.86 137.11
N THR A 347 -24.89 -41.30 138.02
CA THR A 347 -25.87 -40.27 137.65
C THR A 347 -25.21 -38.99 137.14
N VAL A 348 -24.09 -38.57 137.75
CA VAL A 348 -23.31 -37.41 137.27
C VAL A 348 -22.65 -37.69 135.92
N GLN A 349 -22.10 -38.90 135.72
CA GLN A 349 -21.51 -39.33 134.45
C GLN A 349 -22.55 -39.37 133.32
N GLU A 350 -23.75 -39.89 133.58
CA GLU A 350 -24.84 -39.93 132.59
C GLU A 350 -25.42 -38.54 132.29
N GLN A 351 -25.39 -37.60 133.24
CA GLN A 351 -25.94 -36.25 133.06
C GLN A 351 -24.94 -35.24 132.49
N THR A 352 -23.64 -35.39 132.76
CA THR A 352 -22.61 -34.39 132.40
C THR A 352 -21.52 -34.91 131.47
N GLY A 353 -21.40 -36.23 131.28
CA GLY A 353 -20.42 -36.85 130.39
C GLY A 353 -18.96 -36.84 130.89
N MET A 354 -18.68 -36.44 132.13
CA MET A 354 -17.31 -36.43 132.69
C MET A 354 -16.92 -37.77 133.33
N LEU A 355 -15.70 -38.26 133.06
CA LEU A 355 -15.11 -39.46 133.68
C LEU A 355 -14.41 -39.11 135.01
N PRO A 356 -14.56 -39.91 136.09
CA PRO A 356 -13.82 -39.70 137.33
C PRO A 356 -12.30 -40.05 137.17
N PRO A 357 -11.42 -39.51 138.03
CA PRO A 357 -9.97 -39.70 137.92
C PRO A 357 -9.50 -41.16 137.94
N ALA A 358 -8.47 -41.49 137.16
CA ALA A 358 -8.05 -42.85 136.81
C ALA A 358 -7.57 -43.76 137.97
N TRP A 359 -7.35 -43.26 139.19
CA TRP A 359 -6.89 -44.08 140.33
C TRP A 359 -8.01 -44.85 141.03
N MET A 360 -9.25 -44.75 140.54
CA MET A 360 -10.46 -45.31 141.16
C MET A 360 -11.23 -46.22 140.19
N SER A 361 -10.52 -47.06 139.41
CA SER A 361 -11.10 -47.89 138.33
C SER A 361 -11.45 -49.31 138.77
N SER A 362 -12.74 -49.65 138.77
CA SER A 362 -13.29 -50.85 138.09
C SER A 362 -14.80 -50.95 138.36
N ILE A 363 -15.64 -50.46 137.45
CA ILE A 363 -17.05 -50.86 137.40
C ILE A 363 -17.19 -51.76 136.16
N PRO A 364 -17.71 -52.99 136.28
CA PRO A 364 -17.92 -53.88 135.14
C PRO A 364 -18.99 -53.29 134.22
N ALA A 365 -18.74 -53.27 132.91
CA ALA A 365 -19.70 -52.82 131.92
C ALA A 365 -20.96 -53.71 131.93
N PRO A 366 -22.18 -53.15 131.92
CA PRO A 366 -23.40 -53.93 131.81
C PRO A 366 -23.54 -54.56 130.42
N ALA A 367 -23.88 -55.86 130.38
CA ALA A 367 -24.21 -56.59 129.17
C ALA A 367 -25.50 -56.02 128.51
N LYS A 368 -25.56 -56.13 127.18
CA LYS A 368 -26.59 -55.61 126.26
C LYS A 368 -28.03 -55.70 126.76
#